data_AF-A0A1F6FSD4-F1
#
_entry.id   AF-A0A1F6FSD4-F1
#
_cell.length_a   1.000
_cell.length_b   1.000
_cell.length_c   1.000
_cell.angle_alpha   90.00
_cell.angle_beta   90.00
_cell.angle_gamma   90.00
#
_symmetry.space_group_name_H-M   'P 1'
#
loop_
_entity.id
_entity.type
_entity.pdbx_description
1 polymer ?
#
loop_
_entity_poly.entity_id
_entity_poly.type
_entity_poly.pdbx_seq_one_letter_code
_entity_poly.pdbx_strand_id
1 'polypeptide(L)' 'MKKYTVYIEQDEDGVFVGSVPNIPGCYSQGNTIDELMQNMHEVITLAVRNTDIDVATGNFVGIQTMAVSV' A
#
# COMPACT_ATOMS: atom_id res chain seq x y z
N MET A 1 8.81 2.71 16.10
CA MET A 1 8.32 3.26 14.82
C MET A 1 7.74 2.11 14.02
N LYS A 2 6.44 2.14 13.66
CA LYS A 2 5.83 1.08 12.84
C LYS A 2 6.21 1.33 11.37
N LYS A 3 6.49 0.26 10.62
CA LYS A 3 6.79 0.31 9.19
C LYS A 3 5.64 -0.34 8.43
N TYR A 4 5.27 0.26 7.31
CA TYR A 4 4.23 -0.26 6.42
C TYR A 4 4.82 -0.39 5.03
N THR A 5 4.59 -1.54 4.39
CA THR A 5 5.01 -1.76 3.00
C THR A 5 3.88 -1.30 2.10
N VAL A 6 4.19 -0.36 1.20
CA VAL A 6 3.27 0.12 0.18
C VAL A 6 3.57 -0.62 -1.12
N TYR A 7 2.56 -1.25 -1.70
CA TYR A 7 2.62 -1.86 -3.02
C TYR A 7 2.20 -0.79 -4.01
N ILE A 8 3.04 -0.53 -5.00
CA ILE A 8 2.79 0.50 -6.01
C ILE A 8 2.59 -0.19 -7.34
N GLU A 9 1.44 0.06 -7.92
CA GLU A 9 1.07 -0.38 -9.27
C GLU A 9 0.82 0.86 -10.12
N GLN A 10 0.86 0.70 -11.43
CA GLN A 10 0.48 1.74 -12.37
C GLN A 10 -0.66 1.20 -13.22
N ASP A 11 -1.75 1.94 -13.31
CA ASP A 11 -2.90 1.55 -14.12
C ASP A 11 -2.69 1.85 -15.61
N GLU A 12 -3.71 1.56 -16.42
CA GLU A 12 -3.69 1.73 -17.88
C GLU A 12 -3.53 3.19 -18.33
N ASP A 13 -3.93 4.14 -17.48
CA ASP A 13 -3.86 5.58 -17.74
C ASP A 13 -2.54 6.21 -17.22
N GLY A 14 -1.67 5.41 -16.61
CA GLY A 14 -0.40 5.86 -16.07
C GLY A 14 -0.49 6.45 -14.66
N VAL A 15 -1.63 6.32 -13.98
CA VAL A 15 -1.82 6.75 -12.59
C VAL A 15 -1.18 5.72 -11.66
N PHE A 16 -0.42 6.20 -10.67
CA PHE A 16 0.16 5.33 -9.65
C PHE A 16 -0.88 5.04 -8.57
N VAL A 17 -1.09 3.75 -8.28
CA VAL A 17 -2.01 3.27 -7.25
C VAL A 17 -1.18 2.59 -6.16
N GLY A 18 -1.38 3.02 -4.92
CA GLY A 18 -0.71 2.49 -3.73
C GLY A 18 -1.68 1.69 -2.87
N SER A 19 -1.21 0.58 -2.30
CA SER A 19 -1.96 -0.21 -1.33
C SER A 19 -1.07 -0.73 -0.20
N VAL A 20 -1.64 -0.94 0.99
CA VAL A 20 -0.94 -1.61 2.10
C VAL A 20 -1.57 -2.98 2.33
N PRO A 21 -0.91 -4.10 1.97
CA PRO A 21 -1.49 -5.43 2.10
C PRO A 21 -1.94 -5.77 3.53
N ASN A 22 -1.21 -5.23 4.51
CA ASN A 22 -1.47 -5.46 5.92
C ASN A 22 -2.65 -4.63 6.47
N ILE A 23 -3.19 -3.67 5.70
CA ILE A 23 -4.32 -2.84 6.10
C ILE A 23 -5.39 -2.93 5.00
N PRO A 24 -6.36 -3.85 5.13
CA PRO A 24 -7.44 -3.99 4.15
C PRO A 24 -8.17 -2.67 3.91
N GLY A 25 -8.38 -2.31 2.64
CA GLY A 25 -9.05 -1.06 2.27
C GLY A 25 -8.15 0.19 2.29
N CYS A 26 -6.87 0.07 2.65
CA CYS A 26 -5.94 1.20 2.59
C CYS A 26 -5.35 1.34 1.19
N TYR A 27 -6.01 2.17 0.39
CA TYR A 27 -5.61 2.51 -0.97
C TYR A 27 -5.49 4.02 -1.15
N SER A 28 -4.60 4.43 -2.04
CA SER A 28 -4.54 5.80 -2.53
C SER A 28 -3.97 5.83 -3.95
N GLN A 29 -4.01 6.99 -4.59
CA GLN A 29 -3.49 7.18 -5.94
C GLN A 29 -2.74 8.51 -6.07
N GLY A 30 -1.92 8.65 -7.11
CA GLY A 30 -1.25 9.89 -7.45
C GLY A 30 -0.78 9.89 -8.90
N ASN A 31 -0.66 11.07 -9.51
CA ASN A 31 -0.12 11.23 -10.86
C ASN A 31 1.41 11.07 -10.88
N THR A 32 2.04 11.17 -9.71
CA THR A 32 3.47 10.93 -9.50
C THR A 32 3.67 10.04 -8.28
N ILE A 33 4.85 9.41 -8.18
CA ILE A 33 5.24 8.64 -6.99
C ILE A 33 5.24 9.52 -5.75
N ASP A 34 5.72 10.76 -5.83
CA ASP A 34 5.77 11.66 -4.67
C ASP A 34 4.36 12.03 -4.16
N GLU A 35 3.45 12.35 -5.09
CA GLU A 35 2.03 12.60 -4.76
C GLU A 35 1.39 11.36 -4.14
N LEU A 36 1.62 10.19 -4.73
CA LEU A 36 1.13 8.93 -4.18
C LEU A 36 1.64 8.71 -2.76
N MET A 37 2.93 8.91 -2.50
CA MET A 37 3.52 8.69 -1.18
C MET A 37 2.98 9.68 -0.14
N GLN A 38 2.72 10.92 -0.52
CA GLN A 38 2.04 11.89 0.34
C GLN A 38 0.62 11.41 0.70
N ASN A 39 -0.17 11.03 -0.30
CA ASN A 39 -1.54 10.57 -0.08
C ASN A 39 -1.58 9.26 0.73
N MET A 40 -0.66 8.33 0.47
CA MET A 40 -0.50 7.08 1.22
C MET A 40 -0.18 7.34 2.70
N HIS A 41 0.68 8.32 2.99
CA HIS A 41 0.99 8.69 4.38
C HIS A 41 -0.27 9.14 5.14
N GLU A 42 -1.13 9.93 4.51
CA GLU A 42 -2.38 10.41 5.11
C GLU A 42 -3.36 9.26 5.40
N VAL A 43 -3.61 8.40 4.42
CA VAL A 43 -4.57 7.29 4.58
C VAL A 43 -4.07 6.22 5.54
N ILE A 44 -2.77 5.92 5.56
CA ILE A 44 -2.18 5.00 6.55
C ILE A 44 -2.33 5.59 7.95
N THR A 45 -2.02 6.88 8.11
CA THR A 45 -2.16 7.58 9.41
C THR A 45 -3.60 7.54 9.91
N LEU A 46 -4.59 7.71 9.01
CA LEU A 46 -5.99 7.63 9.36
C LEU A 46 -6.41 6.20 9.74
N ALA A 47 -5.99 5.20 8.95
CA ALA A 47 -6.36 3.81 9.16
C ALA A 47 -5.89 3.30 10.53
N VAL A 48 -4.64 3.60 10.90
CA VAL A 48 -4.03 3.13 12.16
C VAL A 48 -4.53 3.87 13.40
N ARG A 49 -5.16 5.05 13.24
CA ARG A 49 -5.80 5.78 14.34
C ARG A 49 -7.13 5.15 14.75
N ASN A 50 -7.87 4.60 13.78
CA ASN A 50 -9.24 4.16 13.96
C ASN A 50 -9.39 2.68 14.29
N THR A 51 -8.29 1.93 14.43
CA THR A 51 -8.37 0.49 14.58
C THR A 51 -7.39 -0.08 15.60
N ASP A 52 -7.90 -0.98 16.45
CA ASP A 52 -7.14 -2.02 17.15
C ASP A 52 -6.64 -3.10 16.17
N ILE A 53 -6.25 -2.72 14.93
CA ILE A 53 -5.58 -3.67 14.04
C ILE A 53 -4.23 -3.95 14.70
N ASP A 54 -4.17 -5.05 15.42
CA ASP A 54 -2.93 -5.73 15.78
C ASP A 54 -2.38 -6.31 14.46
N VAL A 55 -1.86 -5.40 13.64
CA VAL A 55 -1.35 -5.71 12.31
C VAL A 55 -0.22 -6.68 12.59
N ALA A 56 -0.47 -7.97 12.33
CA ALA A 56 0.48 -9.03 12.61
C ALA A 56 1.82 -8.56 12.06
N THR A 57 2.78 -8.36 12.96
CA THR A 57 4.10 -7.78 12.67
C THR A 57 4.97 -8.84 12.03
N GLY A 58 4.47 -9.40 10.92
CA GLY A 58 5.28 -10.20 10.01
C GLY A 58 6.32 -9.30 9.38
N ASN A 59 7.56 -9.77 9.35
CA ASN A 59 8.60 -9.10 8.58
C ASN A 59 8.29 -9.28 7.10
N PHE A 60 8.28 -8.17 6.35
CA PHE A 60 8.17 -8.22 4.91
C PHE A 60 9.35 -9.02 4.33
N VAL A 61 9.06 -10.05 3.54
CA VAL A 61 10.07 -10.92 2.91
C VAL A 61 10.38 -10.49 1.47
N GLY A 62 9.36 -10.10 0.69
CA GLY A 62 9.53 -9.69 -0.70
C GLY A 62 8.21 -9.72 -1.48
N ILE A 63 8.28 -9.31 -2.75
CA ILE A 63 7.20 -9.46 -3.74
C ILE A 63 7.71 -10.42 -4.82
N GLN A 64 6.86 -11.34 -5.27
CA GLN A 64 7.17 -12.29 -6.34
C GLN A 64 6.03 -12.28 -7.36
N THR A 65 6.33 -11.84 -8.59
CA THR A 65 5.41 -12.00 -9.71
C THR A 65 5.56 -13.42 -10.26
N MET A 66 4.44 -14.14 -10.41
CA MET A 66 4.40 -15.46 -11.05
C MET A 66 3.39 -15.42 -12.19
N ALA A 67 3.82 -15.79 -13.40
CA ALA A 67 2.93 -15.96 -14.54
C ALA A 67 2.39 -17.40 -14.54
N VAL A 68 1.08 -17.54 -14.71
CA VAL A 68 0.42 -18.84 -14.89
C VAL A 68 -0.36 -18.79 -16.20
N SER A 69 -0.15 -19.79 -17.06
CA SER A 69 -0.91 -19.99 -18.29
C SER A 69 -2.06 -20.96 -18.03
N VAL A 70 -3.28 -20.56 -18.38
CA VAL A 70 -4.48 -21.42 -18.38
C VAL A 70 -4.72 -21.94 -19.79
#